data_AF-A0A1Q5ZV58-F1
#
_entry.id   AF-A0A1Q5ZV58-F1
#
_cell.length_a   1.000
_cell.length_b   1.000
_cell.length_c   1.000
_cell.angle_alpha   90.00
_cell.angle_beta   90.00
_cell.angle_gamma   90.00
#
_symmetry.space_group_name_H-M   'P 1'
#
loop_
_entity.id
_entity.type
_entity.pdbx_description
1 polymer ?
#
loop_
_entity_poly.entity_id
_entity_poly.type
_entity_poly.pdbx_seq_one_letter_code
_entity_poly.pdbx_strand_id
1 'polypeptide(L)'
;MLHKAFTDFRYLQNLNFNMEEKNWFAALTNKRLNTVETLKEAGLNTFINHIIGTYHEPAHFIYELLQNADDAKASKARLELKKDGILFTHNGKINFTITNPEYEREQDAAPGHINAITAFSLSGKRDKPVSSIGKFGIGFKSIFQYTNTPHIYNPPYCFKIEQFIVPHEIKLQDGLLWDKETTAFWLPFDKREKPLPQAYTEISARLKEIKNPLLFLKNLDTLDIINSIIFTRFIKEIEEIEPIVPSPYIKISKVKLNNDTIIKFSQKVKIIDQSAKTCFQSVNVGFVLNEAGHITADEEYKHYFKHAWCYLPTMHETRLNYILNAPFLLSPNRETIKESRTENKQLIAALNQLASIAIDCLDQLGYITESINNTLPVLKNVTADFMPIAKTIITKIKAVKERQGM
;
A
#
# COMPACT_ATOMS: atom_id res chain seq x y z
N MET A 1 16.47 -28.81 29.00
CA MET A 1 17.53 -27.77 29.06
C MET A 1 18.57 -27.89 27.94
N LEU A 2 19.01 -29.09 27.54
CA LEU A 2 19.96 -29.29 26.44
C LEU A 2 19.44 -28.92 25.03
N HIS A 3 18.14 -29.03 24.78
CA HIS A 3 17.56 -28.68 23.47
C HIS A 3 17.50 -27.16 23.22
N LYS A 4 17.41 -26.34 24.28
CA LYS A 4 17.43 -24.87 24.23
C LYS A 4 18.85 -24.35 23.94
N ALA A 5 19.86 -24.98 24.53
CA ALA A 5 21.27 -24.65 24.30
C ALA A 5 21.76 -24.99 22.87
N PHE A 6 21.26 -26.07 22.26
CA PHE A 6 21.61 -26.44 20.89
C PHE A 6 20.91 -25.56 19.82
N THR A 7 19.74 -24.99 20.11
CA THR A 7 19.09 -24.01 19.21
C THR A 7 19.76 -22.64 19.30
N ASP A 8 20.24 -22.23 20.47
CA ASP A 8 20.98 -20.98 20.65
C ASP A 8 22.37 -21.00 19.98
N PHE A 9 23.04 -22.17 19.92
CA PHE A 9 24.38 -22.27 19.30
C PHE A 9 24.35 -22.13 17.76
N ARG A 10 23.32 -22.66 17.08
CA ARG A 10 23.11 -22.43 15.63
C ARG A 10 22.57 -21.03 15.33
N TYR A 11 21.81 -20.43 16.24
CA TYR A 11 21.35 -19.05 16.13
C TYR A 11 22.50 -18.04 16.21
N LEU A 12 23.49 -18.29 17.08
CA LEU A 12 24.69 -17.47 17.19
C LEU A 12 25.64 -17.60 15.98
N GLN A 13 25.62 -18.73 15.26
CA GLN A 13 26.38 -18.88 14.01
C GLN A 13 25.75 -18.15 12.82
N ASN A 14 24.43 -17.90 12.82
CA ASN A 14 23.73 -17.11 11.80
C ASN A 14 23.65 -15.60 12.12
N LEU A 15 24.17 -15.17 13.27
CA LEU A 15 24.30 -13.76 13.66
C LEU A 15 25.69 -13.17 13.38
N ASN A 16 26.56 -13.93 12.70
CA ASN A 16 27.76 -13.37 12.11
C ASN A 16 27.35 -12.50 10.92
N PHE A 17 27.12 -11.22 11.20
CA PHE A 17 27.29 -10.18 10.19
C PHE A 17 28.56 -10.50 9.39
N ASN A 18 28.47 -10.52 8.07
CA ASN A 18 29.69 -10.38 7.29
C ASN A 18 30.32 -9.04 7.73
N MET A 19 31.61 -9.05 8.09
CA MET A 19 32.32 -7.84 8.51
C MET A 19 32.13 -6.71 7.48
N GLU A 20 31.98 -7.07 6.20
CA GLU A 20 31.64 -6.16 5.11
C GLU A 20 30.30 -5.44 5.29
N GLU A 21 29.22 -6.13 5.69
CA GLU A 21 27.90 -5.49 5.86
C GLU A 21 27.89 -4.48 7.01
N LYS A 22 28.61 -4.78 8.10
CA LYS A 22 28.84 -3.80 9.19
C LYS A 22 29.60 -2.58 8.68
N ASN A 23 30.64 -2.80 7.89
CA ASN A 23 31.40 -1.71 7.27
C ASN A 23 30.51 -0.90 6.31
N TRP A 24 29.59 -1.55 5.57
CA TRP A 24 28.63 -0.87 4.71
C TRP A 24 27.62 -0.04 5.49
N PHE A 25 27.16 -0.49 6.67
CA PHE A 25 26.25 0.30 7.51
C PHE A 25 26.93 1.57 8.02
N ALA A 26 28.16 1.46 8.53
CA ALA A 26 28.95 2.60 8.96
C ALA A 26 29.24 3.56 7.78
N ALA A 27 29.60 3.02 6.62
CA ALA A 27 29.82 3.80 5.40
C ALA A 27 28.54 4.52 4.94
N LEU A 28 27.38 3.86 5.03
CA LEU A 28 26.08 4.44 4.68
C LEU A 28 25.75 5.60 5.61
N THR A 29 25.96 5.41 6.90
CA THR A 29 25.77 6.43 7.93
C THR A 29 26.59 7.69 7.61
N ASN A 30 27.89 7.52 7.37
CA ASN A 30 28.80 8.62 7.01
C ASN A 30 28.39 9.30 5.70
N LYS A 31 28.01 8.51 4.69
CA LYS A 31 27.52 9.04 3.40
C LYS A 31 26.28 9.92 3.59
N ARG A 32 25.33 9.51 4.44
CA ARG A 32 24.09 10.26 4.70
C ARG A 32 24.35 11.49 5.56
N LEU A 33 25.26 11.43 6.54
CA LEU A 33 25.73 12.61 7.28
C LEU A 33 26.31 13.67 6.34
N ASN A 34 27.23 13.28 5.45
CA ASN A 34 27.79 14.21 4.45
C ASN A 34 26.72 14.81 3.54
N THR A 35 25.71 14.01 3.18
CA THR A 35 24.55 14.47 2.39
C THR A 35 23.75 15.52 3.16
N VAL A 36 23.47 15.29 4.45
CA VAL A 36 22.78 16.25 5.31
C VAL A 36 23.56 17.56 5.42
N GLU A 37 24.87 17.49 5.70
CA GLU A 37 25.71 18.69 5.81
C GLU A 37 25.72 19.51 4.51
N THR A 38 25.87 18.84 3.37
CA THR A 38 25.87 19.50 2.05
C THR A 38 24.53 20.19 1.76
N LEU A 39 23.42 19.60 2.22
CA LEU A 39 22.08 20.14 1.95
C LEU A 39 21.63 21.19 2.97
N LYS A 40 22.23 21.26 4.16
CA LYS A 40 21.92 22.29 5.16
C LYS A 40 22.08 23.69 4.57
N GLU A 41 23.18 23.92 3.85
CA GLU A 41 23.46 25.17 3.15
C GLU A 41 22.50 25.44 1.98
N ALA A 42 21.98 24.37 1.36
CA ALA A 42 21.02 24.43 0.25
C ALA A 42 19.54 24.50 0.67
N GLY A 43 19.24 24.64 1.96
CA GLY A 43 17.86 24.76 2.46
C GLY A 43 17.16 23.43 2.77
N LEU A 44 17.90 22.42 3.29
CA LEU A 44 17.37 21.11 3.69
C LEU A 44 16.06 21.18 4.49
N ASN A 45 15.94 22.09 5.46
CA ASN A 45 14.74 22.20 6.29
C ASN A 45 13.52 22.64 5.47
N THR A 46 13.69 23.59 4.56
CA THR A 46 12.63 24.01 3.63
C THR A 46 12.17 22.84 2.77
N PHE A 47 13.12 22.01 2.31
CA PHE A 47 12.82 20.83 1.52
C PHE A 47 12.11 19.72 2.32
N ILE A 48 12.58 19.42 3.53
CA ILE A 48 11.92 18.46 4.43
C ILE A 48 10.49 18.94 4.71
N ASN A 49 10.31 20.22 5.03
CA ASN A 49 9.00 20.81 5.25
C ASN A 49 8.10 20.71 4.01
N HIS A 50 8.67 20.86 2.80
CA HIS A 50 7.94 20.65 1.56
C HIS A 50 7.50 19.20 1.35
N ILE A 51 8.38 18.21 1.57
CA ILE A 51 8.00 16.78 1.48
C ILE A 51 6.91 16.47 2.51
N ILE A 52 7.11 16.89 3.75
CA ILE A 52 6.18 16.65 4.85
C ILE A 52 4.82 17.31 4.55
N GLY A 53 4.83 18.55 4.07
CA GLY A 53 3.65 19.35 3.74
C GLY A 53 2.94 18.93 2.44
N THR A 54 3.57 18.09 1.61
CA THR A 54 2.93 17.53 0.41
C THR A 54 1.78 16.59 0.78
N TYR A 55 1.88 15.90 1.92
CA TYR A 55 0.85 14.99 2.40
C TYR A 55 -0.17 15.75 3.25
N HIS A 56 -1.30 16.11 2.66
CA HIS A 56 -2.37 16.85 3.33
C HIS A 56 -3.22 15.97 4.26
N GLU A 57 -3.28 14.65 4.01
CA GLU A 57 -3.96 13.71 4.89
C GLU A 57 -3.13 13.38 6.15
N PRO A 58 -3.69 13.56 7.37
CA PRO A 58 -3.08 13.08 8.60
C PRO A 58 -2.85 11.57 8.57
N ALA A 59 -1.71 11.14 9.12
CA ALA A 59 -1.34 9.74 9.33
C ALA A 59 -1.39 8.84 8.06
N HIS A 60 -1.15 9.42 6.87
CA HIS A 60 -1.06 8.66 5.62
C HIS A 60 -0.02 7.54 5.65
N PHE A 61 1.03 7.68 6.47
CA PHE A 61 2.08 6.69 6.66
C PHE A 61 1.57 5.29 7.05
N ILE A 62 0.38 5.19 7.66
CA ILE A 62 -0.22 3.89 8.02
C ILE A 62 -0.38 3.01 6.78
N TYR A 63 -0.86 3.59 5.68
CA TYR A 63 -1.05 2.90 4.42
C TYR A 63 0.27 2.50 3.76
N GLU A 64 1.28 3.34 3.88
CA GLU A 64 2.64 3.04 3.40
C GLU A 64 3.26 1.88 4.20
N LEU A 65 3.05 1.81 5.52
CA LEU A 65 3.49 0.70 6.35
C LEU A 65 2.79 -0.62 5.99
N LEU A 66 1.49 -0.59 5.70
CA LEU A 66 0.75 -1.76 5.23
C LEU A 66 1.26 -2.27 3.87
N GLN A 67 1.55 -1.37 2.93
CA GLN A 67 2.16 -1.74 1.66
C GLN A 67 3.55 -2.36 1.85
N ASN A 68 4.40 -1.77 2.70
CA ASN A 68 5.72 -2.32 3.01
C ASN A 68 5.62 -3.73 3.60
N ALA A 69 4.65 -3.98 4.49
CA ALA A 69 4.41 -5.31 5.04
C ALA A 69 3.93 -6.30 3.95
N ASP A 70 3.02 -5.88 3.07
CA ASP A 70 2.54 -6.70 1.95
C ASP A 70 3.68 -7.06 0.99
N ASP A 71 4.53 -6.10 0.64
CA ASP A 71 5.71 -6.28 -0.21
C ASP A 71 6.74 -7.21 0.43
N ALA A 72 6.90 -7.12 1.76
CA ALA A 72 7.70 -8.05 2.55
C ALA A 72 7.06 -9.45 2.67
N LYS A 73 5.94 -9.70 1.99
CA LYS A 73 5.18 -10.96 2.00
C LYS A 73 4.66 -11.33 3.38
N ALA A 74 4.32 -10.33 4.20
CA ALA A 74 3.63 -10.57 5.47
C ALA A 74 2.21 -11.06 5.21
N SER A 75 1.73 -11.98 6.04
CA SER A 75 0.32 -12.38 6.06
C SER A 75 -0.46 -11.64 7.15
N LYS A 76 0.22 -11.24 8.23
CA LYS A 76 -0.38 -10.54 9.38
C LYS A 76 0.39 -9.28 9.71
N ALA A 77 -0.35 -8.22 10.01
CA ALA A 77 0.19 -6.97 10.54
C ALA A 77 -0.61 -6.48 11.75
N ARG A 78 -0.02 -5.61 12.56
CA ARG A 78 -0.69 -4.92 13.67
C ARG A 78 -0.22 -3.50 13.83
N LEU A 79 -1.15 -2.65 14.20
CA LEU A 79 -0.93 -1.26 14.61
C LEU A 79 -1.35 -1.14 16.07
N GLU A 80 -0.43 -0.74 16.94
CA GLU A 80 -0.71 -0.47 18.35
C GLU A 80 -0.40 0.99 18.66
N LEU A 81 -1.45 1.78 18.89
CA LEU A 81 -1.33 3.17 19.30
C LEU A 81 -1.12 3.26 20.81
N LYS A 82 0.08 3.65 21.21
CA LYS A 82 0.49 3.88 22.60
C LYS A 82 0.41 5.37 22.93
N LYS A 83 0.55 5.71 24.21
CA LYS A 83 0.49 7.11 24.67
C LYS A 83 1.60 7.96 24.05
N ASP A 84 2.78 7.39 23.87
CA ASP A 84 4.03 8.04 23.50
C ASP A 84 4.50 7.71 22.07
N GLY A 85 3.73 6.93 21.32
CA GLY A 85 4.08 6.57 19.94
C GLY A 85 3.13 5.55 19.34
N ILE A 86 3.47 5.09 18.14
CA ILE A 86 2.78 3.98 17.47
C ILE A 86 3.76 2.87 17.15
N LEU A 87 3.37 1.63 17.46
CA LEU A 87 4.10 0.41 17.12
C LEU A 87 3.39 -0.27 15.96
N PHE A 88 4.09 -0.43 14.83
CA PHE A 88 3.64 -1.25 13.71
C PHE A 88 4.49 -2.52 13.63
N THR A 89 3.85 -3.67 13.53
CA THR A 89 4.53 -4.98 13.51
C THR A 89 3.94 -5.86 12.41
N HIS A 90 4.79 -6.66 11.76
CA HIS A 90 4.33 -7.62 10.75
C HIS A 90 5.25 -8.85 10.68
N ASN A 91 4.70 -9.97 10.20
CA ASN A 91 5.41 -11.25 10.02
C ASN A 91 5.98 -11.41 8.60
N GLY A 92 6.60 -10.35 8.07
CA GLY A 92 7.17 -10.37 6.72
C GLY A 92 8.29 -11.41 6.61
N LYS A 93 8.41 -12.04 5.45
CA LYS A 93 9.45 -13.04 5.16
C LYS A 93 10.69 -12.46 4.51
N ILE A 94 10.60 -11.21 4.04
CA ILE A 94 11.72 -10.49 3.44
C ILE A 94 12.35 -9.59 4.50
N ASN A 95 13.59 -9.88 4.86
CA ASN A 95 14.35 -9.10 5.83
C ASN A 95 14.98 -7.86 5.18
N PHE A 96 15.30 -6.87 6.03
CA PHE A 96 16.10 -5.71 5.67
C PHE A 96 17.48 -6.15 5.17
N THR A 97 17.92 -5.51 4.10
CA THR A 97 19.22 -5.74 3.46
C THR A 97 19.95 -4.42 3.35
N ILE A 98 21.27 -4.51 3.28
CA ILE A 98 22.15 -3.39 2.98
C ILE A 98 23.02 -3.73 1.78
N THR A 99 23.26 -2.74 0.94
CA THR A 99 24.18 -2.83 -0.20
C THR A 99 25.31 -1.83 -0.01
N ASN A 100 26.49 -2.12 -0.56
CA ASN A 100 27.61 -1.18 -0.54
C ASN A 100 27.13 0.22 -0.99
N PRO A 101 27.25 1.26 -0.12
CA PRO A 101 26.81 2.62 -0.45
C PRO A 101 27.49 3.20 -1.68
N GLU A 102 28.67 2.73 -2.08
CA GLU A 102 29.35 3.17 -3.31
C GLU A 102 28.56 2.78 -4.56
N TYR A 103 27.95 1.59 -4.55
CA TYR A 103 27.26 1.02 -5.70
C TYR A 103 25.73 1.23 -5.69
N GLU A 104 25.19 1.92 -4.68
CA GLU A 104 23.73 2.10 -4.54
C GLU A 104 23.06 2.88 -5.69
N ARG A 105 23.85 3.51 -6.59
CA ARG A 105 23.38 4.27 -7.77
C ARG A 105 23.64 3.56 -9.10
N GLU A 106 24.26 2.39 -9.07
CA GLU A 106 24.51 1.58 -10.27
C GLU A 106 23.19 1.21 -10.95
N GLN A 107 23.19 1.19 -12.28
CA GLN A 107 21.94 1.14 -13.04
C GLN A 107 21.26 -0.22 -13.00
N ASP A 108 21.99 -1.29 -12.68
CA ASP A 108 21.55 -2.68 -12.87
C ASP A 108 21.25 -3.43 -11.56
N ALA A 109 21.49 -2.83 -10.40
CA ALA A 109 21.20 -3.42 -9.10
C ALA A 109 20.20 -2.57 -8.31
N ALA A 110 19.20 -3.22 -7.70
CA ALA A 110 18.32 -2.56 -6.75
C ALA A 110 19.09 -2.29 -5.43
N PRO A 111 19.01 -1.07 -4.87
CA PRO A 111 19.64 -0.78 -3.59
C PRO A 111 19.02 -1.63 -2.48
N GLY A 112 19.82 -1.98 -1.47
CA GLY A 112 19.34 -2.67 -0.28
C GLY A 112 18.25 -1.86 0.45
N HIS A 113 17.39 -2.54 1.21
CA HIS A 113 16.26 -1.91 1.88
C HIS A 113 16.69 -0.71 2.75
N ILE A 114 17.79 -0.82 3.49
CA ILE A 114 18.29 0.27 4.36
C ILE A 114 18.78 1.44 3.51
N ASN A 115 19.54 1.19 2.43
CA ASN A 115 19.97 2.23 1.49
C ASN A 115 18.78 2.99 0.91
N ALA A 116 17.72 2.26 0.57
CA ALA A 116 16.56 2.77 -0.14
C ALA A 116 15.64 3.61 0.78
N ILE A 117 15.34 3.17 2.01
CA ILE A 117 14.52 3.98 2.95
C ILE A 117 15.27 5.20 3.50
N THR A 118 16.60 5.14 3.51
CA THR A 118 17.49 6.25 3.90
C THR A 118 17.91 7.11 2.71
N ALA A 119 17.48 6.78 1.48
CA ALA A 119 17.83 7.58 0.31
C ALA A 119 17.20 8.97 0.40
N PHE A 120 17.98 9.99 0.02
CA PHE A 120 17.46 11.32 -0.24
C PHE A 120 17.01 11.37 -1.70
N SER A 121 15.77 10.95 -1.98
CA SER A 121 15.26 10.94 -3.35
C SER A 121 14.86 12.36 -3.78
N LEU A 122 15.73 13.02 -4.55
CA LEU A 122 15.31 14.02 -5.53
C LEU A 122 14.77 13.22 -6.72
N SER A 123 13.50 13.38 -7.07
CA SER A 123 12.98 12.90 -8.35
C SER A 123 13.62 13.69 -9.50
N GLY A 124 14.87 13.35 -9.82
CA GLY A 124 15.64 13.87 -10.94
C GLY A 124 16.16 12.70 -11.74
N LYS A 125 15.47 12.39 -12.85
CA LYS A 125 15.86 11.46 -13.91
C LYS A 125 16.11 10.01 -13.46
N ARG A 126 15.08 9.17 -13.58
CA ARG A 126 15.17 7.82 -14.17
C ARG A 126 13.77 7.18 -14.28
N ASP A 127 13.21 7.30 -15.47
CA ASP A 127 12.10 6.50 -15.98
C ASP A 127 12.56 5.05 -16.19
N LYS A 128 12.38 4.17 -15.19
CA LYS A 128 12.36 2.71 -15.40
C LYS A 128 10.98 2.17 -14.97
N PRO A 129 10.38 1.23 -15.71
CA PRO A 129 9.07 0.70 -15.39
C PRO A 129 9.12 -0.29 -14.23
N VAL A 130 8.37 0.10 -13.20
CA VAL A 130 7.43 -0.70 -12.38
C VAL A 130 7.48 -2.22 -12.56
N SER A 131 8.11 -2.91 -11.61
CA SER A 131 7.68 -4.24 -11.13
C SER A 131 8.21 -4.53 -9.71
N SER A 132 7.88 -3.63 -8.78
CA SER A 132 7.88 -3.78 -7.31
C SER A 132 7.53 -2.39 -6.78
N ILE A 133 6.29 -2.20 -6.34
CA ILE A 133 5.78 -0.89 -5.94
C ILE A 133 6.05 -0.71 -4.46
N GLY A 134 7.31 -0.36 -4.19
CA GLY A 134 7.65 0.67 -3.24
C GLY A 134 8.62 1.56 -3.97
N LYS A 135 8.21 2.77 -4.39
CA LYS A 135 9.21 3.82 -4.63
C LYS A 135 9.83 4.10 -3.27
N PHE A 136 10.88 3.34 -2.93
CA PHE A 136 11.54 3.47 -1.65
C PHE A 136 11.86 4.94 -1.39
N GLY A 137 11.33 5.45 -0.29
CA GLY A 137 11.85 6.66 0.33
C GLY A 137 11.07 7.96 0.12
N ILE A 138 9.91 8.02 -0.53
CA ILE A 138 9.03 9.22 -0.44
C ILE A 138 7.81 8.94 0.43
N GLY A 139 7.03 7.90 0.12
CA GLY A 139 5.86 7.48 0.91
C GLY A 139 6.18 7.25 2.39
N PHE A 140 7.22 6.46 2.66
CA PHE A 140 7.73 6.21 4.01
C PHE A 140 8.09 7.51 4.77
N LYS A 141 8.53 8.58 4.09
CA LYS A 141 8.92 9.82 4.77
C LYS A 141 7.74 10.56 5.40
N SER A 142 6.50 10.20 5.06
CA SER A 142 5.31 10.72 5.75
C SER A 142 5.30 10.41 7.25
N ILE A 143 6.05 9.39 7.74
CA ILE A 143 6.22 9.16 9.19
C ILE A 143 6.83 10.37 9.91
N PHE A 144 7.66 11.15 9.23
CA PHE A 144 8.33 12.33 9.81
C PHE A 144 7.36 13.48 10.09
N GLN A 145 6.07 13.35 9.74
CA GLN A 145 5.02 14.21 10.27
C GLN A 145 4.82 14.05 11.78
N TYR A 146 5.13 12.86 12.33
CA TYR A 146 4.78 12.47 13.70
C TYR A 146 5.99 12.12 14.56
N THR A 147 7.12 11.76 13.96
CA THR A 147 8.35 11.39 14.67
C THR A 147 9.58 12.02 14.05
N ASN A 148 10.58 12.34 14.85
CA ASN A 148 11.93 12.72 14.41
C ASN A 148 12.87 11.51 14.34
N THR A 149 12.59 10.47 15.12
CA THR A 149 13.44 9.28 15.25
C THR A 149 12.65 7.98 15.06
N PRO A 150 12.20 7.65 13.84
CA PRO A 150 11.60 6.35 13.58
C PRO A 150 12.62 5.24 13.83
N HIS A 151 12.23 4.23 14.61
CA HIS A 151 13.02 3.05 14.92
C HIS A 151 12.51 1.84 14.13
N ILE A 152 13.43 1.06 13.57
CA ILE A 152 13.17 -0.14 12.80
C ILE A 152 13.93 -1.29 13.45
N TYR A 153 13.22 -2.37 13.76
CA TYR A 153 13.77 -3.59 14.34
C TYR A 153 13.45 -4.77 13.43
N ASN A 154 14.47 -5.29 12.75
CA ASN A 154 14.40 -6.54 12.00
C ASN A 154 15.79 -7.20 12.04
N PRO A 155 16.08 -7.99 13.09
CA PRO A 155 17.38 -8.61 13.29
C PRO A 155 17.90 -9.29 12.00
N PRO A 156 19.18 -9.11 11.64
CA PRO A 156 20.23 -8.50 12.47
C PRO A 156 20.24 -6.96 12.47
N TYR A 157 19.46 -6.30 11.61
CA TYR A 157 19.44 -4.85 11.50
C TYR A 157 18.41 -4.22 12.45
N CYS A 158 18.93 -3.55 13.49
CA CYS A 158 18.13 -2.69 14.35
C CYS A 158 18.72 -1.29 14.28
N PHE A 159 17.93 -0.32 13.84
CA PHE A 159 18.41 1.04 13.64
C PHE A 159 17.30 2.07 13.80
N LYS A 160 17.69 3.29 14.14
CA LYS A 160 16.83 4.47 14.03
C LYS A 160 17.29 5.35 12.87
N ILE A 161 16.39 6.15 12.34
CA ILE A 161 16.75 7.17 11.35
C ILE A 161 16.67 8.53 12.04
N GLU A 162 17.75 9.28 12.00
CA GLU A 162 17.82 10.66 12.47
C GLU A 162 18.03 11.59 11.28
N GLN A 163 17.77 12.89 11.47
CA GLN A 163 18.02 13.92 10.45
C GLN A 163 17.42 13.53 9.09
N PHE A 164 16.23 12.93 9.10
CA PHE A 164 15.43 12.48 7.94
C PHE A 164 16.00 11.29 7.13
N ILE A 165 17.32 11.12 7.08
CA ILE A 165 17.99 10.12 6.23
C ILE A 165 19.16 9.38 6.87
N VAL A 166 19.60 9.72 8.07
CA VAL A 166 20.83 9.17 8.66
C VAL A 166 20.49 7.94 9.52
N PRO A 167 20.86 6.72 9.10
CA PRO A 167 20.65 5.54 9.94
C PRO A 167 21.68 5.47 11.08
N HIS A 168 21.25 5.07 12.27
CA HIS A 168 22.12 4.76 13.40
C HIS A 168 21.71 3.43 14.01
N GLU A 169 22.67 2.52 14.20
CA GLU A 169 22.39 1.24 14.86
C GLU A 169 21.90 1.44 16.29
N ILE A 170 20.92 0.63 16.68
CA ILE A 170 20.37 0.58 18.03
C ILE A 170 20.29 -0.87 18.49
N LYS A 171 20.27 -1.08 19.80
CA LYS A 171 20.03 -2.41 20.36
C LYS A 171 18.55 -2.76 20.21
N LEU A 172 18.27 -4.06 20.02
CA LEU A 172 16.92 -4.58 20.11
C LEU A 172 16.34 -4.26 21.49
N GLN A 173 15.11 -3.76 21.53
CA GLN A 173 14.39 -3.48 22.76
C GLN A 173 13.40 -4.60 23.05
N ASP A 174 13.31 -4.98 24.33
CA ASP A 174 12.42 -6.05 24.78
C ASP A 174 10.93 -5.69 24.57
N GLY A 175 10.13 -6.70 24.22
CA GLY A 175 8.66 -6.57 24.12
C GLY A 175 8.13 -5.85 22.88
N LEU A 176 8.99 -5.50 21.90
CA LEU A 176 8.55 -4.90 20.63
C LEU A 176 8.20 -5.93 19.54
N LEU A 177 8.79 -7.12 19.59
CA LEU A 177 8.61 -8.18 18.61
C LEU A 177 7.65 -9.25 19.14
N TRP A 178 6.83 -9.84 18.26
CA TRP A 178 6.01 -11.01 18.61
C TRP A 178 6.85 -12.28 18.68
N ASP A 179 7.81 -12.38 17.76
CA ASP A 179 8.75 -13.47 17.62
C ASP A 179 10.05 -12.97 16.95
N LYS A 180 10.99 -13.89 16.72
CA LYS A 180 12.30 -13.58 16.13
C LYS A 180 12.26 -13.16 14.65
N GLU A 181 11.16 -13.42 13.94
CA GLU A 181 10.99 -13.12 12.51
C GLU A 181 10.16 -11.84 12.29
N THR A 182 9.66 -11.24 13.36
CA THR A 182 8.86 -10.02 13.31
C THR A 182 9.71 -8.83 12.89
N THR A 183 9.21 -8.04 11.94
CA THR A 183 9.69 -6.68 11.69
C THR A 183 8.81 -5.70 12.46
N ALA A 184 9.45 -4.79 13.20
CA ALA A 184 8.77 -3.75 13.96
C ALA A 184 9.24 -2.35 13.59
N PHE A 185 8.29 -1.42 13.51
CA PHE A 185 8.50 0.00 13.40
C PHE A 185 7.94 0.67 14.66
N TRP A 186 8.81 1.27 15.46
CA TRP A 186 8.42 2.12 16.57
C TRP A 186 8.58 3.58 16.18
N LEU A 187 7.48 4.33 16.21
CA LEU A 187 7.44 5.74 15.85
C LEU A 187 7.09 6.56 17.10
N PRO A 188 8.10 7.03 17.86
CA PRO A 188 7.86 7.85 19.05
C PRO A 188 7.29 9.23 18.68
N PHE A 189 6.41 9.79 19.50
CA PHE A 189 5.90 11.15 19.36
C PHE A 189 6.88 12.19 19.92
N ASP A 190 8.10 12.19 19.39
CA ASP A 190 9.25 13.01 19.81
C ASP A 190 9.42 14.29 18.98
N LYS A 191 8.43 14.63 18.15
CA LYS A 191 8.44 15.82 17.30
C LYS A 191 7.98 17.06 18.06
N ARG A 192 8.83 18.09 18.15
CA ARG A 192 8.53 19.33 18.88
C ARG A 192 7.38 20.11 18.25
N GLU A 193 7.34 20.17 16.93
CA GLU A 193 6.34 20.92 16.16
C GLU A 193 4.97 20.23 16.12
N LYS A 194 4.88 18.95 16.54
CA LYS A 194 3.63 18.19 16.67
C LYS A 194 3.56 17.53 18.05
N PRO A 195 3.04 18.23 19.07
CA PRO A 195 2.96 17.71 20.43
C PRO A 195 2.20 16.38 20.53
N LEU A 196 2.61 15.55 21.49
CA LEU A 196 2.06 14.22 21.74
C LEU A 196 0.51 14.15 21.74
N PRO A 197 -0.24 15.03 22.44
CA PRO A 197 -1.70 14.95 22.43
C PRO A 197 -2.31 15.15 21.04
N GLN A 198 -1.71 16.03 20.23
CA GLN A 198 -2.13 16.26 18.86
C GLN A 198 -1.82 15.05 17.97
N ALA A 199 -0.58 14.55 18.02
CA ALA A 199 -0.16 13.35 17.27
C ALA A 199 -1.07 12.15 17.56
N TYR A 200 -1.32 11.87 18.85
CA TYR A 200 -2.20 10.80 19.28
C TYR A 200 -3.63 10.97 18.75
N THR A 201 -4.19 12.18 18.85
CA THR A 201 -5.56 12.45 18.42
C THR A 201 -5.74 12.26 16.92
N GLU A 202 -4.82 12.81 16.11
CA GLU A 202 -4.85 12.67 14.65
C GLU A 202 -4.74 11.19 14.22
N ILE A 203 -3.78 10.45 14.79
CA ILE A 203 -3.60 9.02 14.48
C ILE A 203 -4.81 8.21 14.96
N SER A 204 -5.32 8.48 16.18
CA SER A 204 -6.50 7.78 16.70
C SER A 204 -7.73 8.01 15.82
N ALA A 205 -7.94 9.24 15.33
CA ALA A 205 -9.02 9.53 14.39
C ALA A 205 -8.85 8.74 13.09
N ARG A 206 -7.64 8.76 12.52
CA ARG A 206 -7.35 8.00 11.29
C ARG A 206 -7.58 6.51 11.45
N LEU A 207 -7.14 5.90 12.55
CA LEU A 207 -7.32 4.48 12.82
C LEU A 207 -8.81 4.07 12.92
N LYS A 208 -9.69 4.97 13.39
CA LYS A 208 -11.15 4.74 13.45
C LYS A 208 -11.81 4.80 12.07
N GLU A 209 -11.24 5.55 11.14
CA GLU A 209 -11.77 5.75 9.78
C GLU A 209 -11.35 4.64 8.81
N ILE A 210 -10.34 3.83 9.14
CA ILE A 210 -9.88 2.75 8.27
C ILE A 210 -11.05 1.79 7.99
N LYS A 211 -11.36 1.61 6.71
CA LYS A 211 -12.33 0.64 6.21
C LYS A 211 -11.62 -0.37 5.32
N ASN A 212 -11.56 -1.62 5.79
CA ASN A 212 -11.10 -2.80 5.05
C ASN A 212 -9.91 -2.56 4.09
N PRO A 213 -8.71 -2.19 4.60
CA PRO A 213 -7.57 -1.81 3.77
C PRO A 213 -6.94 -3.01 3.02
N LEU A 214 -7.40 -4.23 3.28
CA LEU A 214 -6.78 -5.47 2.79
C LEU A 214 -7.19 -5.84 1.36
N LEU A 215 -8.25 -5.24 0.80
CA LEU A 215 -8.93 -5.69 -0.44
C LEU A 215 -7.99 -5.98 -1.61
N PHE A 216 -7.03 -5.08 -1.89
CA PHE A 216 -6.09 -5.23 -3.02
C PHE A 216 -4.64 -5.50 -2.60
N LEU A 217 -4.39 -5.71 -1.30
CA LEU A 217 -3.11 -6.23 -0.83
C LEU A 217 -2.99 -7.71 -1.25
N LYS A 218 -1.79 -8.18 -1.57
CA LYS A 218 -1.59 -9.51 -2.17
C LYS A 218 -1.39 -10.60 -1.12
N ASN A 219 -0.62 -10.30 -0.09
CA ASN A 219 -0.13 -11.24 0.90
C ASN A 219 -0.82 -11.03 2.27
N LEU A 220 -1.06 -9.78 2.66
CA LEU A 220 -1.71 -9.48 3.94
C LEU A 220 -3.17 -9.95 3.95
N ASP A 221 -3.48 -10.84 4.88
CA ASP A 221 -4.82 -11.39 5.13
C ASP A 221 -5.41 -10.91 6.47
N THR A 222 -4.57 -10.48 7.42
CA THR A 222 -5.01 -10.05 8.75
C THR A 222 -4.36 -8.72 9.15
N LEU A 223 -5.17 -7.82 9.68
CA LEU A 223 -4.70 -6.58 10.33
C LEU A 223 -5.37 -6.38 11.68
N ASP A 224 -4.58 -6.33 12.74
CA ASP A 224 -5.04 -5.97 14.09
C ASP A 224 -4.75 -4.47 14.37
N ILE A 225 -5.76 -3.71 14.77
CA ILE A 225 -5.60 -2.32 15.22
C ILE A 225 -5.96 -2.27 16.71
N ILE A 226 -5.02 -1.80 17.51
CA ILE A 226 -5.11 -1.78 18.97
C ILE A 226 -4.84 -0.36 19.47
N ASN A 227 -5.68 0.12 20.37
CA ASN A 227 -5.38 1.28 21.21
C ASN A 227 -5.86 1.00 22.64
N SER A 228 -5.80 1.98 23.54
CA SER A 228 -6.18 1.82 24.95
C SER A 228 -7.64 1.44 25.19
N ILE A 229 -8.53 1.57 24.20
CA ILE A 229 -9.98 1.42 24.35
C ILE A 229 -10.54 0.36 23.38
N ILE A 230 -9.95 0.22 22.19
CA ILE A 230 -10.53 -0.49 21.05
C ILE A 230 -9.53 -1.52 20.51
N PHE A 231 -10.05 -2.71 20.23
CA PHE A 231 -9.43 -3.72 19.39
C PHE A 231 -10.29 -3.94 18.14
N THR A 232 -9.73 -3.69 16.96
CA THR A 232 -10.38 -3.93 15.67
C THR A 232 -9.54 -4.90 14.87
N ARG A 233 -10.14 -5.98 14.38
CA ARG A 233 -9.48 -6.95 13.50
C ARG A 233 -10.11 -6.91 12.12
N PHE A 234 -9.28 -6.76 11.10
CA PHE A 234 -9.64 -6.95 9.71
C PHE A 234 -9.16 -8.32 9.22
N ILE A 235 -10.02 -9.06 8.52
CA ILE A 235 -9.70 -10.36 7.93
C ILE A 235 -10.13 -10.35 6.47
N LYS A 236 -9.25 -10.85 5.60
CA LYS A 236 -9.52 -11.08 4.18
C LYS A 236 -9.42 -12.56 3.86
N GLU A 237 -10.49 -13.09 3.29
CA GLU A 237 -10.53 -14.44 2.71
C GLU A 237 -10.81 -14.34 1.22
N ILE A 238 -10.17 -15.20 0.43
CA ILE A 238 -10.30 -15.22 -1.03
C ILE A 238 -10.70 -16.62 -1.47
N GLU A 239 -11.80 -16.71 -2.18
CA GLU A 239 -12.29 -17.92 -2.85
C GLU A 239 -12.24 -17.68 -4.36
N GLU A 240 -11.54 -18.53 -5.11
CA GLU A 240 -11.48 -18.42 -6.56
C GLU A 240 -12.78 -18.94 -7.17
N ILE A 241 -13.31 -18.21 -8.16
CA ILE A 241 -14.50 -18.61 -8.90
C ILE A 241 -14.03 -19.06 -10.28
N GLU A 242 -14.31 -20.32 -10.61
CA GLU A 242 -14.13 -20.82 -11.97
C GLU A 242 -15.18 -20.18 -12.89
N PRO A 243 -14.76 -19.46 -13.94
CA PRO A 243 -15.69 -18.88 -14.88
C PRO A 243 -16.39 -19.98 -15.70
N ILE A 244 -17.63 -19.76 -16.08
CA ILE A 244 -18.38 -20.67 -16.97
C ILE A 244 -17.63 -20.86 -18.30
N VAL A 245 -17.04 -19.78 -18.81
CA VAL A 245 -16.15 -19.81 -19.97
C VAL A 245 -14.74 -19.42 -19.53
N PRO A 246 -13.75 -20.34 -19.59
CA PRO A 246 -12.38 -20.04 -19.22
C PRO A 246 -11.81 -18.88 -20.03
N SER A 247 -11.34 -17.84 -19.33
CA SER A 247 -10.55 -16.76 -19.91
C SER A 247 -9.15 -16.81 -19.31
N PRO A 248 -8.11 -17.19 -20.07
CA PRO A 248 -6.76 -17.40 -19.51
C PRO A 248 -6.14 -16.12 -18.93
N TYR A 249 -6.75 -14.96 -19.18
CA TYR A 249 -6.23 -13.66 -18.75
C TYR A 249 -7.06 -13.01 -17.64
N ILE A 250 -8.23 -13.55 -17.28
CA ILE A 250 -9.14 -12.98 -16.28
C ILE A 250 -9.35 -13.99 -15.15
N LYS A 251 -9.04 -13.55 -13.93
CA LYS A 251 -9.30 -14.30 -12.70
C LYS A 251 -10.50 -13.69 -11.98
N ILE A 252 -11.45 -14.53 -11.56
CA ILE A 252 -12.60 -14.13 -10.76
C ILE A 252 -12.40 -14.66 -9.34
N SER A 253 -12.72 -13.84 -8.35
CA SER A 253 -12.61 -14.23 -6.95
C SER A 253 -13.72 -13.60 -6.12
N LYS A 254 -14.25 -14.36 -5.17
CA LYS A 254 -15.08 -13.86 -4.08
C LYS A 254 -14.16 -13.49 -2.92
N VAL A 255 -14.13 -12.22 -2.56
CA VAL A 255 -13.32 -11.67 -1.47
C VAL A 255 -14.25 -11.34 -0.31
N LYS A 256 -14.07 -12.01 0.83
CA LYS A 256 -14.77 -11.71 2.07
C LYS A 256 -13.89 -10.81 2.93
N LEU A 257 -14.43 -9.67 3.38
CA LEU A 257 -13.76 -8.66 4.19
C LEU A 257 -14.61 -8.39 5.43
N ASN A 258 -14.30 -9.07 6.53
CA ASN A 258 -15.15 -9.06 7.72
C ASN A 258 -16.61 -9.42 7.38
N ASN A 259 -17.50 -8.43 7.33
CA ASN A 259 -18.92 -8.61 7.05
C ASN A 259 -19.28 -8.35 5.58
N ASP A 260 -18.36 -7.80 4.79
CA ASP A 260 -18.62 -7.43 3.40
C ASP A 260 -18.13 -8.53 2.45
N THR A 261 -18.82 -8.68 1.33
CA THR A 261 -18.41 -9.61 0.27
C THR A 261 -18.30 -8.88 -1.06
N ILE A 262 -17.21 -9.12 -1.78
CA ILE A 262 -16.92 -8.48 -3.07
C ILE A 262 -16.61 -9.54 -4.11
N ILE A 263 -17.27 -9.48 -5.28
CA ILE A 263 -16.83 -10.21 -6.47
C ILE A 263 -15.80 -9.35 -7.20
N LYS A 264 -14.56 -9.85 -7.25
CA LYS A 264 -13.40 -9.17 -7.81
C LYS A 264 -12.92 -9.88 -9.07
N PHE A 265 -12.87 -9.12 -10.16
CA PHE A 265 -12.28 -9.50 -11.43
C PHE A 265 -10.87 -8.92 -11.52
N SER A 266 -9.90 -9.73 -11.91
CA SER A 266 -8.49 -9.36 -12.02
C SER A 266 -7.94 -9.75 -13.38
N GLN A 267 -7.26 -8.81 -14.06
CA GLN A 267 -6.63 -9.05 -15.36
C GLN A 267 -5.19 -8.56 -15.36
N LYS A 268 -4.28 -9.32 -15.99
CA LYS A 268 -2.93 -8.82 -16.35
C LYS A 268 -2.98 -8.19 -17.73
N VAL A 269 -2.53 -6.94 -17.83
CA VAL A 269 -2.55 -6.15 -19.06
C VAL A 269 -1.17 -5.63 -19.40
N LYS A 270 -0.87 -5.58 -20.70
CA LYS A 270 0.37 -5.02 -21.24
C LYS A 270 0.24 -3.50 -21.31
N ILE A 271 1.18 -2.78 -20.70
CA ILE A 271 1.24 -1.31 -20.69
C ILE A 271 2.57 -0.87 -21.30
N ILE A 272 2.52 0.15 -22.15
CA ILE A 272 3.70 0.81 -22.71
C ILE A 272 3.90 2.11 -21.94
N ASP A 273 5.07 2.27 -21.32
CA ASP A 273 5.43 3.50 -20.62
C ASP A 273 5.87 4.62 -21.58
N GLN A 274 6.06 5.83 -21.05
CA GLN A 274 6.51 6.97 -21.86
C GLN A 274 7.89 6.79 -22.52
N SER A 275 8.72 5.87 -22.01
CA SER A 275 10.01 5.52 -22.61
C SER A 275 9.89 4.43 -23.68
N ALA A 276 8.66 4.12 -24.11
CA ALA A 276 8.32 3.03 -25.03
C ALA A 276 8.68 1.62 -24.52
N LYS A 277 8.93 1.47 -23.20
CA LYS A 277 9.19 0.17 -22.61
C LYS A 277 7.88 -0.51 -22.21
N THR A 278 7.79 -1.79 -22.54
CA THR A 278 6.66 -2.65 -22.18
C THR A 278 6.80 -3.15 -20.74
N CYS A 279 5.71 -3.10 -19.98
CA CYS A 279 5.56 -3.79 -18.70
C CYS A 279 4.17 -4.45 -18.60
N PHE A 280 4.03 -5.43 -17.70
CA PHE A 280 2.75 -6.04 -17.39
C PHE A 280 2.24 -5.53 -16.05
N GLN A 281 1.02 -5.04 -16.03
CA GLN A 281 0.35 -4.52 -14.85
C GLN A 281 -0.93 -5.29 -14.56
N SER A 282 -1.38 -5.29 -13.30
CA SER A 282 -2.66 -5.90 -12.93
C SER A 282 -3.72 -4.83 -12.72
N VAL A 283 -4.86 -4.99 -13.37
CA VAL A 283 -6.05 -4.15 -13.18
C VAL A 283 -7.17 -4.99 -12.57
N ASN A 284 -8.05 -4.35 -11.80
CA ASN A 284 -9.13 -5.04 -11.11
C ASN A 284 -10.40 -4.20 -11.11
N VAL A 285 -11.54 -4.88 -11.26
CA VAL A 285 -12.88 -4.32 -11.06
C VAL A 285 -13.57 -5.16 -9.99
N GLY A 286 -14.19 -4.50 -9.01
CA GLY A 286 -14.90 -5.16 -7.92
C GLY A 286 -16.34 -4.68 -7.78
N PHE A 287 -17.20 -5.59 -7.36
CA PHE A 287 -18.62 -5.33 -7.12
C PHE A 287 -19.01 -5.88 -5.75
N VAL A 288 -19.69 -5.07 -4.95
CA VAL A 288 -20.11 -5.46 -3.60
C VAL A 288 -21.38 -6.29 -3.68
N LEU A 289 -21.50 -7.31 -2.83
CA LEU A 289 -22.70 -8.09 -2.64
C LEU A 289 -23.44 -7.65 -1.37
N ASN A 290 -24.76 -7.60 -1.45
CA ASN A 290 -25.63 -7.49 -0.27
C ASN A 290 -25.70 -8.83 0.49
N GLU A 291 -26.41 -8.84 1.62
CA GLU A 291 -26.61 -10.04 2.45
C GLU A 291 -27.28 -11.19 1.69
N ALA A 292 -28.13 -10.88 0.70
CA ALA A 292 -28.78 -11.87 -0.17
C ALA A 292 -27.85 -12.42 -1.26
N GLY A 293 -26.60 -11.95 -1.34
CA GLY A 293 -25.61 -12.41 -2.31
C GLY A 293 -25.73 -11.76 -3.69
N HIS A 294 -26.46 -10.66 -3.84
CA HIS A 294 -26.64 -9.96 -5.11
C HIS A 294 -25.87 -8.64 -5.15
N ILE A 295 -25.50 -8.20 -6.36
CA ILE A 295 -24.73 -6.97 -6.55
C ILE A 295 -25.53 -5.76 -6.04
N THR A 296 -24.88 -4.90 -5.25
CA THR A 296 -25.43 -3.65 -4.75
C THR A 296 -24.38 -2.54 -4.72
N ALA A 297 -24.83 -1.30 -4.52
CA ALA A 297 -23.99 -0.14 -4.27
C ALA A 297 -24.66 0.83 -3.28
N ASP A 298 -25.21 0.30 -2.20
CA ASP A 298 -25.84 1.09 -1.15
C ASP A 298 -24.83 2.00 -0.44
N GLU A 299 -25.33 3.08 0.18
CA GLU A 299 -24.49 4.15 0.77
C GLU A 299 -23.52 3.63 1.85
N GLU A 300 -23.83 2.53 2.54
CA GLU A 300 -22.93 1.90 3.52
C GLU A 300 -21.62 1.39 2.88
N TYR A 301 -21.68 0.94 1.63
CA TYR A 301 -20.54 0.39 0.88
C TYR A 301 -19.76 1.45 0.10
N LYS A 302 -20.21 2.71 0.13
CA LYS A 302 -19.64 3.81 -0.66
C LYS A 302 -18.14 4.00 -0.47
N HIS A 303 -17.62 3.67 0.70
CA HIS A 303 -16.20 3.73 1.00
C HIS A 303 -15.34 2.85 0.06
N TYR A 304 -15.90 1.79 -0.53
CA TYR A 304 -15.19 0.94 -1.49
C TYR A 304 -15.06 1.54 -2.88
N PHE A 305 -16.04 2.32 -3.35
CA PHE A 305 -16.11 2.75 -4.75
C PHE A 305 -16.07 4.26 -4.95
N LYS A 306 -16.15 5.05 -3.86
CA LYS A 306 -16.05 6.51 -3.91
C LYS A 306 -14.78 6.97 -4.64
N HIS A 307 -13.64 6.36 -4.30
CA HIS A 307 -12.34 6.70 -4.86
C HIS A 307 -11.75 5.54 -5.66
N ALA A 308 -10.87 5.87 -6.61
CA ALA A 308 -10.06 4.88 -7.28
C ALA A 308 -9.05 4.27 -6.30
N TRP A 309 -8.74 2.99 -6.47
CA TRP A 309 -7.72 2.30 -5.69
C TRP A 309 -6.42 2.18 -6.48
N CYS A 310 -5.32 2.27 -5.75
CA CYS A 310 -3.99 1.89 -6.21
C CYS A 310 -3.35 1.12 -5.04
N TYR A 311 -3.72 -0.16 -4.92
CA TYR A 311 -3.51 -1.06 -3.77
C TYR A 311 -4.29 -0.66 -2.52
N LEU A 312 -4.20 0.61 -2.14
CA LEU A 312 -4.99 1.26 -1.10
C LEU A 312 -5.83 2.39 -1.71
N PRO A 313 -6.90 2.85 -1.04
CA PRO A 313 -7.73 3.94 -1.54
C PRO A 313 -6.87 5.17 -1.85
N THR A 314 -7.18 5.85 -2.94
CA THR A 314 -6.66 7.20 -3.26
C THR A 314 -7.68 8.24 -2.82
N MET A 315 -7.39 9.53 -3.02
CA MET A 315 -8.42 10.59 -2.86
C MET A 315 -9.06 10.99 -4.19
N HIS A 316 -8.72 10.31 -5.28
CA HIS A 316 -9.27 10.62 -6.58
C HIS A 316 -10.67 10.02 -6.72
N GLU A 317 -11.70 10.86 -6.59
CA GLU A 317 -13.09 10.44 -6.72
C GLU A 317 -13.41 9.97 -8.15
N THR A 318 -14.00 8.80 -8.27
CA THR A 318 -14.47 8.25 -9.57
C THR A 318 -15.91 8.64 -9.84
N ARG A 319 -16.70 8.78 -8.75
CA ARG A 319 -18.16 8.96 -8.77
C ARG A 319 -18.88 7.81 -9.49
N LEU A 320 -18.26 6.64 -9.46
CA LEU A 320 -18.80 5.36 -9.89
C LEU A 320 -19.31 4.57 -8.68
N ASN A 321 -20.13 3.56 -8.95
CA ASN A 321 -20.75 2.69 -7.93
C ASN A 321 -20.15 1.29 -7.96
N TYR A 322 -18.87 1.19 -8.34
CA TYR A 322 -18.12 -0.06 -8.44
C TYR A 322 -16.63 0.23 -8.23
N ILE A 323 -15.92 -0.78 -7.74
CA ILE A 323 -14.55 -0.65 -7.24
C ILE A 323 -13.59 -0.76 -8.42
N LEU A 324 -12.68 0.20 -8.55
CA LEU A 324 -11.64 0.21 -9.58
C LEU A 324 -10.26 0.23 -8.94
N ASN A 325 -9.39 -0.72 -9.29
CA ASN A 325 -8.01 -0.76 -8.82
C ASN A 325 -7.03 -0.97 -9.98
N ALA A 326 -6.04 -0.09 -10.08
CA ALA A 326 -4.91 -0.22 -10.98
C ALA A 326 -3.68 0.47 -10.40
N PRO A 327 -2.46 0.12 -10.82
CA PRO A 327 -1.22 0.78 -10.41
C PRO A 327 -1.06 2.14 -11.09
N PHE A 328 -1.99 3.06 -10.82
CA PHE A 328 -2.00 4.39 -11.39
C PHE A 328 -0.74 5.17 -11.01
N LEU A 329 -0.24 5.98 -11.94
CA LEU A 329 0.73 7.03 -11.65
C LEU A 329 0.01 8.20 -10.99
N LEU A 330 0.25 8.39 -9.69
CA LEU A 330 -0.41 9.41 -8.88
C LEU A 330 0.47 10.66 -8.69
N SER A 331 -0.15 11.76 -8.25
CA SER A 331 0.54 12.85 -7.55
C SER A 331 1.25 12.33 -6.29
N PRO A 332 2.29 13.01 -5.78
CA PRO A 332 3.02 12.55 -4.59
C PRO A 332 2.13 12.34 -3.36
N ASN A 333 1.06 13.12 -3.23
CA ASN A 333 0.09 13.05 -2.14
C ASN A 333 -1.06 12.04 -2.37
N ARG A 334 -1.02 11.28 -3.48
CA ARG A 334 -2.05 10.30 -3.89
C ARG A 334 -3.46 10.89 -4.05
N GLU A 335 -3.58 12.20 -4.27
CA GLU A 335 -4.87 12.86 -4.47
C GLU A 335 -5.37 12.81 -5.90
N THR A 336 -4.47 12.83 -6.87
CA THR A 336 -4.84 12.87 -8.28
C THR A 336 -4.13 11.79 -9.08
N ILE A 337 -4.87 11.19 -10.01
CA ILE A 337 -4.32 10.36 -11.07
C ILE A 337 -3.74 11.32 -12.13
N LYS A 338 -2.50 11.08 -12.57
CA LYS A 338 -1.85 11.93 -13.57
C LYS A 338 -2.43 11.68 -14.97
N GLU A 339 -3.43 12.46 -15.37
CA GLU A 339 -4.21 12.27 -16.61
C GLU A 339 -3.36 12.37 -17.89
N SER A 340 -2.28 13.17 -17.86
CA SER A 340 -1.37 13.34 -19.00
C SER A 340 -0.50 12.11 -19.29
N ARG A 341 -0.49 11.10 -18.40
CA ARG A 341 0.32 9.88 -18.55
C ARG A 341 -0.34 8.88 -19.48
N THR A 342 0.38 8.45 -20.51
CA THR A 342 -0.07 7.41 -21.45
C THR A 342 -0.35 6.09 -20.75
N GLU A 343 0.36 5.79 -19.67
CA GLU A 343 0.15 4.61 -18.84
C GLU A 343 -1.23 4.61 -18.19
N ASN A 344 -1.62 5.73 -17.56
CA ASN A 344 -2.93 5.86 -16.90
C ASN A 344 -4.08 5.73 -17.91
N LYS A 345 -3.94 6.32 -19.10
CA LYS A 345 -4.93 6.17 -20.18
C LYS A 345 -5.11 4.71 -20.61
N GLN A 346 -4.02 3.96 -20.76
CA GLN A 346 -4.06 2.52 -21.06
C GLN A 346 -4.70 1.72 -19.92
N LEU A 347 -4.38 2.04 -18.66
CA LEU A 347 -4.98 1.39 -17.48
C LEU A 347 -6.49 1.64 -17.40
N ILE A 348 -6.96 2.87 -17.66
CA ILE A 348 -8.39 3.21 -17.69
C ILE A 348 -9.11 2.46 -18.82
N ALA A 349 -8.50 2.39 -20.01
CA ALA A 349 -9.06 1.64 -21.13
C ALA A 349 -9.17 0.14 -20.80
N ALA A 350 -8.16 -0.43 -20.14
CA ALA A 350 -8.19 -1.81 -19.67
C ALA A 350 -9.27 -2.05 -18.61
N LEU A 351 -9.42 -1.13 -17.65
CA LEU A 351 -10.50 -1.18 -16.66
C LEU A 351 -11.89 -1.11 -17.32
N ASN A 352 -12.05 -0.31 -18.37
CA ASN A 352 -13.30 -0.24 -19.12
C ASN A 352 -13.68 -1.60 -19.74
N GLN A 353 -12.70 -2.23 -20.42
CA GLN A 353 -12.90 -3.54 -21.03
C GLN A 353 -13.21 -4.61 -19.98
N LEU A 354 -12.45 -4.62 -18.88
CA LEU A 354 -12.66 -5.58 -17.79
C LEU A 354 -14.03 -5.39 -17.13
N ALA A 355 -14.48 -4.15 -16.92
CA ALA A 355 -15.78 -3.85 -16.35
C ALA A 355 -16.93 -4.34 -17.24
N SER A 356 -16.80 -4.17 -18.56
CA SER A 356 -17.76 -4.72 -19.53
C SER A 356 -17.89 -6.24 -19.42
N ILE A 357 -16.76 -6.95 -19.39
CA ILE A 357 -16.72 -8.41 -19.27
C ILE A 357 -17.28 -8.87 -17.92
N ALA A 358 -16.99 -8.12 -16.86
CA ALA A 358 -17.46 -8.44 -15.52
C ALA A 358 -19.00 -8.45 -15.43
N ILE A 359 -19.69 -7.47 -16.03
CA ILE A 359 -21.16 -7.44 -16.03
C ILE A 359 -21.75 -8.67 -16.75
N ASP A 360 -21.20 -9.05 -17.91
CA ASP A 360 -21.66 -10.25 -18.63
C ASP A 360 -21.44 -11.52 -17.78
N CYS A 361 -20.32 -11.64 -17.08
CA CYS A 361 -20.04 -12.77 -16.20
C CYS A 361 -20.94 -12.80 -14.97
N LEU A 362 -21.19 -11.64 -14.35
CA LEU A 362 -22.05 -11.53 -13.17
C LEU A 362 -23.51 -11.93 -13.47
N ASP A 363 -24.01 -11.57 -14.65
CA ASP A 363 -25.31 -12.02 -15.17
C ASP A 363 -25.36 -13.56 -15.25
N GLN A 364 -24.39 -14.15 -15.95
CA GLN A 364 -24.30 -15.60 -16.13
C GLN A 364 -24.15 -16.38 -14.82
N LEU A 365 -23.47 -15.80 -13.83
CA LEU A 365 -23.27 -16.38 -12.50
C LEU A 365 -24.47 -16.16 -11.55
N GLY A 366 -25.52 -15.45 -11.99
CA GLY A 366 -26.73 -15.20 -11.19
C GLY A 366 -26.56 -14.17 -10.08
N TYR A 367 -25.53 -13.31 -10.15
CA TYR A 367 -25.31 -12.26 -9.15
C TYR A 367 -26.14 -10.99 -9.41
N ILE A 368 -26.74 -10.86 -10.60
CA ILE A 368 -27.53 -9.68 -11.01
C ILE A 368 -29.02 -9.94 -10.76
N THR A 369 -29.64 -9.04 -10.00
CA THR A 369 -31.08 -8.91 -9.77
C THR A 369 -31.46 -7.44 -9.76
N GLU A 370 -32.68 -7.08 -9.33
CA GLU A 370 -33.19 -5.70 -9.32
C GLU A 370 -32.32 -4.71 -8.52
N SER A 371 -31.56 -5.19 -7.53
CA SER A 371 -30.60 -4.38 -6.76
C SER A 371 -29.48 -3.78 -7.62
N ILE A 372 -29.23 -4.32 -8.83
CA ILE A 372 -28.25 -3.76 -9.78
C ILE A 372 -28.57 -2.30 -10.15
N ASN A 373 -29.84 -1.89 -10.07
CA ASN A 373 -30.25 -0.51 -10.34
C ASN A 373 -29.55 0.49 -9.41
N ASN A 374 -29.22 0.09 -8.18
CA ASN A 374 -28.48 0.92 -7.20
C ASN A 374 -27.03 1.17 -7.68
N THR A 375 -26.51 0.33 -8.58
CA THR A 375 -25.15 0.46 -9.11
C THR A 375 -25.03 1.39 -10.33
N LEU A 376 -26.14 1.93 -10.85
CA LEU A 376 -26.09 2.83 -12.00
C LEU A 376 -25.50 4.19 -11.60
N PRO A 377 -24.34 4.59 -12.16
CA PRO A 377 -23.73 5.87 -11.81
C PRO A 377 -24.55 7.05 -12.39
N VAL A 378 -24.61 8.14 -11.63
CA VAL A 378 -25.23 9.39 -12.09
C VAL A 378 -24.26 10.10 -13.03
N LEU A 379 -24.43 9.93 -14.35
CA LEU A 379 -23.48 10.38 -15.38
C LEU A 379 -22.99 11.83 -15.22
N LYS A 380 -23.87 12.78 -14.86
CA LYS A 380 -23.51 14.19 -14.65
C LYS A 380 -22.46 14.42 -13.55
N ASN A 381 -22.29 13.46 -12.65
CA ASN A 381 -21.36 13.54 -11.53
C ASN A 381 -20.06 12.76 -11.78
N VAL A 382 -19.99 11.94 -12.84
CA VAL A 382 -18.83 11.08 -13.11
C VAL A 382 -17.64 11.91 -13.57
N THR A 383 -16.48 11.68 -12.96
CA THR A 383 -15.22 12.33 -13.34
C THR A 383 -14.87 11.99 -14.79
N ALA A 384 -14.37 12.97 -15.55
CA ALA A 384 -14.20 12.88 -17.00
C ALA A 384 -13.42 11.62 -17.46
N ASP A 385 -12.34 11.29 -16.75
CA ASP A 385 -11.50 10.11 -17.02
C ASP A 385 -12.26 8.78 -16.93
N PHE A 386 -13.24 8.69 -16.04
CA PHE A 386 -14.01 7.47 -15.77
C PHE A 386 -15.35 7.42 -16.52
N MET A 387 -15.72 8.49 -17.22
CA MET A 387 -16.93 8.58 -18.04
C MET A 387 -17.09 7.45 -19.06
N PRO A 388 -16.02 7.00 -19.78
CA PRO A 388 -16.16 5.86 -20.69
C PRO A 388 -16.63 4.58 -19.98
N ILE A 389 -16.11 4.34 -18.77
CA ILE A 389 -16.47 3.15 -17.97
C ILE A 389 -17.93 3.22 -17.55
N ALA A 390 -18.39 4.38 -17.07
CA ALA A 390 -19.79 4.59 -16.69
C ALA A 390 -20.75 4.29 -17.85
N LYS A 391 -20.46 4.84 -19.03
CA LYS A 391 -21.29 4.64 -20.23
C LYS A 391 -21.35 3.16 -20.63
N THR A 392 -20.19 2.48 -20.65
CA THR A 392 -20.12 1.06 -20.98
C THR A 392 -20.93 0.20 -20.00
N ILE A 393 -20.79 0.43 -18.69
CA ILE A 393 -21.54 -0.34 -17.69
C ILE A 393 -23.04 -0.08 -17.78
N ILE A 394 -23.49 1.18 -17.93
CA ILE A 394 -24.91 1.49 -18.09
C ILE A 394 -25.52 0.74 -19.29
N THR A 395 -24.83 0.76 -20.44
CA THR A 395 -25.28 0.04 -21.64
C THR A 395 -25.38 -1.47 -21.37
N LYS A 396 -24.39 -2.04 -20.69
CA LYS A 396 -24.38 -3.47 -20.34
C LYS A 396 -25.49 -3.86 -19.37
N ILE A 397 -25.68 -3.09 -18.29
CA ILE A 397 -26.75 -3.34 -17.32
C ILE A 397 -28.13 -3.26 -17.99
N LYS A 398 -28.36 -2.27 -18.86
CA LYS A 398 -29.62 -2.17 -19.63
C LYS A 398 -29.86 -3.42 -20.48
N ALA A 399 -28.85 -3.88 -21.21
CA ALA A 399 -28.97 -5.09 -22.02
C ALA A 399 -29.25 -6.35 -21.17
N VAL A 400 -28.64 -6.47 -19.99
CA VAL A 400 -28.94 -7.57 -19.06
C VAL A 400 -30.39 -7.51 -18.59
N LYS A 401 -30.88 -6.34 -18.19
CA LYS A 401 -32.26 -6.16 -17.74
C LYS A 401 -33.27 -6.55 -18.83
N GLU A 402 -33.04 -6.11 -20.07
CA GLU A 402 -33.88 -6.49 -21.21
C GLU A 402 -33.93 -8.01 -21.41
N ARG A 403 -32.81 -8.72 -21.23
CA ARG A 403 -32.77 -10.19 -21.31
C ARG A 403 -33.50 -10.88 -20.16
N GLN A 404 -33.41 -10.32 -18.95
CA GLN A 404 -34.03 -10.88 -17.75
C GLN A 404 -35.51 -10.48 -17.57
N GLY A 405 -36.02 -9.55 -18.39
CA GLY A 405 -37.40 -9.06 -18.30
C GLY A 405 -37.65 -8.12 -17.10
N MET A 406 -36.62 -7.36 -16.71
CA MET A 406 -36.60 -6.44 -15.54
C MET A 406 -36.73 -4.95 -15.88
#